data_AF-A0A7Y2CI59-F1
#
_entry.id   AF-A0A7Y2CI59-F1
#
_cell.length_a   1.000
_cell.length_b   1.000
_cell.length_c   1.000
_cell.angle_alpha   90.00
_cell.angle_beta   90.00
_cell.angle_gamma   90.00
#
_symmetry.space_group_name_H-M   'P 1'
#
loop_
_entity.id
_entity.type
_entity.pdbx_description
1 polymer ?
#
loop_
_entity_poly.entity_id
_entity_poly.type
_entity_poly.pdbx_seq_one_letter_code
_entity_poly.pdbx_strand_id
1 'polypeptide(L)'
;MGSDTAHRTELPDAFFGVRNHLPRVPATGRPHFFGGALIALTYESGDAFEGTPHRARIPGEIPDLSFAVHDTFAETERGTVRVVSWGLTPDGTFDPGLAMQRARKLEERLRSEAGAEVGAEVGAEGHTRRAPEPRERGTANGAADGVDETSSLTPEHHTRGVRQLLEFIRAGDIYQGNLTTRVETRFDGDPADLFARLVRDNPAPHAAFWEAPEFTAVSSSPERLLAVRGRRVESRPIKGTAARSDDAARDREAAEGLRGSAKDQAELLMITDLVRN
;
A
#
# COMPACT_ATOMS: atom_id res chain seq x y z
N MET A 1 42.75 4.89 -28.48
CA MET A 1 42.66 6.14 -27.70
C MET A 1 41.56 6.98 -28.30
N GLY A 2 40.52 7.23 -27.52
CA GLY A 2 39.25 7.80 -27.96
C GLY A 2 38.22 7.48 -26.90
N SER A 3 38.42 8.09 -25.72
CA SER A 3 37.55 7.99 -24.56
C SER A 3 36.25 8.72 -24.85
N ASP A 4 35.19 7.98 -25.13
CA ASP A 4 33.83 8.50 -25.04
C ASP A 4 33.28 8.08 -23.67
N THR A 5 33.84 8.67 -22.62
CA THR A 5 33.26 8.65 -21.28
C THR A 5 32.06 9.57 -21.32
N ALA A 6 30.92 9.02 -21.77
CA ALA A 6 29.63 9.58 -21.44
C ALA A 6 29.59 9.71 -19.92
N HIS A 7 29.65 10.95 -19.43
CA HIS A 7 29.35 11.28 -18.05
C HIS A 7 27.89 10.89 -17.79
N ARG A 8 27.65 9.61 -17.47
CA ARG A 8 26.52 9.20 -16.65
C ARG A 8 26.74 9.93 -15.34
N THR A 9 26.08 11.07 -15.18
CA THR A 9 25.86 11.65 -13.87
C THR A 9 25.16 10.57 -13.07
N GLU A 10 25.90 9.88 -12.20
CA GLU A 10 25.33 8.97 -11.22
C GLU A 10 24.41 9.82 -10.35
N LEU A 11 23.12 9.85 -10.70
CA LEU A 11 22.11 10.37 -9.81
C LEU A 11 22.25 9.62 -8.49
N PRO A 12 22.24 10.30 -7.33
CA PRO A 12 22.38 9.62 -6.06
C PRO A 12 21.28 8.55 -5.96
N ASP A 13 21.69 7.28 -5.83
CA ASP A 13 20.80 6.15 -5.61
C ASP A 13 19.90 6.48 -4.41
N ALA A 14 18.62 6.78 -4.66
CA ALA A 14 17.66 7.15 -3.63
C ALA A 14 17.54 6.05 -2.56
N PHE A 15 17.90 4.81 -2.91
CA PHE A 15 17.90 3.65 -2.02
C PHE A 15 19.24 3.42 -1.34
N PHE A 16 20.30 4.18 -1.65
CA PHE A 16 21.63 4.01 -1.04
C PHE A 16 21.56 4.14 0.48
N GLY A 17 20.86 5.16 0.96
CA GLY A 17 20.69 5.40 2.40
C GLY A 17 19.95 4.24 3.08
N VAL A 18 18.90 3.72 2.45
CA VAL A 18 18.13 2.57 2.94
C VAL A 18 19.00 1.30 2.95
N ARG A 19 19.71 1.02 1.86
CA ARG A 19 20.54 -0.20 1.72
C ARG A 19 21.67 -0.26 2.74
N ASN A 20 22.28 0.89 3.05
CA ASN A 20 23.50 0.94 3.86
C ASN A 20 23.29 1.37 5.31
N HIS A 21 22.14 1.94 5.66
CA HIS A 21 21.90 2.50 7.00
C HIS A 21 20.69 1.92 7.72
N LEU A 22 20.02 0.90 7.15
CA LEU A 22 19.00 0.19 7.90
C LEU A 22 19.62 -0.67 9.01
N PRO A 23 19.14 -0.52 10.26
CA PRO A 23 19.63 -1.29 11.38
C PRO A 23 19.29 -2.78 11.20
N ARG A 24 20.21 -3.64 11.62
CA ARG A 24 19.99 -5.10 11.60
C ARG A 24 19.15 -5.50 12.81
N VAL A 25 17.84 -5.63 12.60
CA VAL A 25 16.93 -6.17 13.63
C VAL A 25 17.11 -7.70 13.72
N PRO A 26 17.17 -8.30 14.91
CA PRO A 26 17.35 -9.75 15.07
C PRO A 26 16.26 -10.55 14.34
N ALA A 27 16.65 -11.60 13.62
CA ALA A 27 15.69 -12.50 13.01
C ALA A 27 14.96 -13.32 14.09
N THR A 28 13.68 -13.04 14.30
CA THR A 28 12.90 -13.67 15.38
C THR A 28 12.17 -14.95 14.97
N GLY A 29 12.28 -15.36 13.71
CA GLY A 29 11.50 -16.46 13.14
C GLY A 29 9.99 -16.18 13.04
N ARG A 30 9.53 -14.97 13.39
CA ARG A 30 8.14 -14.56 13.27
C ARG A 30 7.77 -14.23 11.82
N PRO A 31 6.54 -14.55 11.38
CA PRO A 31 6.12 -14.37 9.99
C PRO A 31 5.71 -12.94 9.60
N HIS A 32 5.67 -12.01 10.57
CA HIS A 32 5.16 -10.63 10.41
C HIS A 32 6.22 -9.58 10.72
N PHE A 33 5.94 -8.32 10.40
CA PHE A 33 6.80 -7.19 10.75
C PHE A 33 7.12 -7.23 12.25
N PHE A 34 8.41 -7.32 12.56
CA PHE A 34 8.89 -7.36 13.94
C PHE A 34 9.76 -6.15 14.23
N GLY A 35 9.62 -5.04 13.50
CA GLY A 35 10.52 -3.88 13.58
C GLY A 35 11.45 -3.79 12.37
N GLY A 36 11.88 -2.58 12.03
CA GLY A 36 12.67 -2.29 10.83
C GLY A 36 12.18 -1.05 10.11
N ALA A 37 12.40 -1.00 8.80
CA ALA A 37 11.96 0.12 7.97
C ALA A 37 10.53 -0.08 7.48
N LEU A 38 9.73 0.97 7.56
CA LEU A 38 8.57 1.15 6.69
C LEU A 38 8.94 2.17 5.62
N ILE A 39 8.58 1.89 4.37
CA ILE A 39 8.98 2.68 3.21
C ILE A 39 7.75 2.89 2.31
N ALA A 40 7.53 4.13 1.93
CA ALA A 40 6.63 4.53 0.86
C ALA A 40 7.45 4.97 -0.35
N LEU A 41 7.10 4.44 -1.53
CA LEU A 41 7.75 4.74 -2.80
C LEU A 41 6.72 5.27 -3.78
N THR A 42 7.06 6.34 -4.51
CA THR A 42 6.26 6.79 -5.66
C THR A 42 6.51 5.89 -6.86
N TYR A 43 5.65 6.00 -7.86
CA TYR A 43 5.85 5.31 -9.14
C TYR A 43 7.14 5.78 -9.82
N GLU A 44 7.42 7.09 -9.74
CA GLU A 44 8.59 7.75 -10.31
C GLU A 44 9.92 7.24 -9.72
N SER A 45 9.94 6.68 -8.51
CA SER A 45 11.11 5.99 -7.97
C SER A 45 11.61 4.83 -8.85
N GLY A 46 10.75 4.33 -9.75
CA GLY A 46 11.07 3.37 -10.80
C GLY A 46 12.18 3.82 -11.76
N ASP A 47 12.29 5.13 -12.02
CA ASP A 47 13.27 5.67 -12.97
C ASP A 47 14.72 5.35 -12.57
N ALA A 48 14.98 5.23 -11.26
CA ALA A 48 16.27 4.84 -10.73
C ALA A 48 16.69 3.41 -11.11
N PHE A 49 15.74 2.53 -11.44
CA PHE A 49 15.99 1.15 -11.83
C PHE A 49 16.10 0.96 -13.35
N GLU A 50 15.32 1.74 -14.12
CA GLU A 50 15.22 1.59 -15.57
C GLU A 50 16.27 2.41 -16.35
N GLY A 51 17.02 3.28 -15.67
CA GLY A 51 18.02 4.15 -16.32
C GLY A 51 17.39 5.22 -17.22
N THR A 52 16.11 5.50 -17.03
CA THR A 52 15.38 6.61 -17.63
C THR A 52 15.80 7.93 -16.97
N PRO A 53 15.78 9.06 -17.69
CA PRO A 53 16.07 10.35 -17.08
C PRO A 53 15.05 10.64 -15.98
N HIS A 54 15.55 10.85 -14.76
CA HIS A 54 14.71 11.20 -13.63
C HIS A 54 13.94 12.48 -13.95
N ARG A 55 12.61 12.38 -13.90
CA ARG A 55 11.73 13.53 -14.09
C ARG A 55 12.03 14.60 -13.04
N ALA A 56 11.94 15.87 -13.43
CA ALA A 56 11.98 16.99 -12.48
C ALA A 56 10.73 16.96 -11.59
N ARG A 57 10.92 16.97 -10.26
CA ARG A 57 9.83 17.00 -9.27
C ARG A 57 8.92 18.21 -9.51
N ILE A 58 7.62 17.99 -9.61
CA ILE A 58 6.65 19.10 -9.67
C ILE A 58 6.47 19.68 -8.27
N PRO A 59 6.46 21.02 -8.11
CA PRO A 59 6.13 21.66 -6.84
C PRO A 59 4.81 21.13 -6.25
N GLY A 60 4.86 20.64 -5.02
CA GLY A 60 3.70 20.04 -4.34
C GLY A 60 3.59 18.51 -4.47
N GLU A 61 4.45 17.85 -5.24
CA GLU A 61 4.52 16.38 -5.24
C GLU A 61 5.15 15.85 -3.94
N ILE A 62 4.70 14.68 -3.50
CA ILE A 62 5.32 13.93 -2.39
C ILE A 62 6.74 13.47 -2.78
N PRO A 63 7.63 13.18 -1.82
CA PRO A 63 8.98 12.72 -2.14
C PRO A 63 8.93 11.31 -2.75
N ASP A 64 9.86 11.00 -3.66
CA ASP A 64 9.89 9.69 -4.33
C ASP A 64 10.12 8.51 -3.39
N LEU A 65 10.74 8.81 -2.25
CA LEU A 65 10.98 7.87 -1.18
C LEU A 65 10.73 8.56 0.16
N SER A 66 9.88 7.97 0.97
CA SER A 66 9.70 8.31 2.39
C SER A 66 9.92 7.04 3.21
N PHE A 67 10.73 7.11 4.27
CA PHE A 67 10.95 5.97 5.13
C PHE A 67 11.04 6.36 6.59
N ALA A 68 10.71 5.42 7.46
CA ALA A 68 10.90 5.54 8.89
C ALA A 68 11.36 4.20 9.45
N VAL A 69 12.28 4.27 10.41
CA VAL A 69 12.73 3.10 11.16
C VAL A 69 11.88 3.01 12.42
N HIS A 70 11.17 1.89 12.57
CA HIS A 70 10.34 1.60 13.72
C HIS A 70 10.94 0.43 14.51
N ASP A 71 11.33 0.72 15.74
CA ASP A 71 11.76 -0.30 16.70
C ASP A 71 10.66 -0.63 17.72
N THR A 72 9.66 0.24 17.85
CA THR A 72 8.57 0.17 18.82
C THR A 72 7.24 0.24 18.09
N PHE A 73 6.38 -0.75 18.29
CA PHE A 73 5.08 -0.85 17.61
C PHE A 73 4.12 -1.73 18.42
N ALA A 74 2.84 -1.69 18.04
CA ALA A 74 1.81 -2.56 18.57
C ALA A 74 1.32 -3.49 17.46
N GLU A 75 1.26 -4.79 17.76
CA GLU A 75 0.64 -5.80 16.90
C GLU A 75 -0.71 -6.22 17.48
N THR A 76 -1.73 -6.31 16.63
CA THR A 76 -3.07 -6.74 17.04
C THR A 76 -3.42 -8.06 16.37
N GLU A 77 -3.75 -9.07 17.17
CA GLU A 77 -4.20 -10.37 16.69
C GLU A 77 -5.40 -10.83 17.51
N ARG A 78 -6.54 -11.10 16.85
CA ARG A 78 -7.76 -11.64 17.48
C ARG A 78 -8.18 -10.88 18.75
N GLY A 79 -8.11 -9.55 18.71
CA GLY A 79 -8.45 -8.67 19.85
C GLY A 79 -7.38 -8.54 20.93
N THR A 80 -6.26 -9.26 20.82
CA THR A 80 -5.09 -9.06 21.68
C THR A 80 -4.19 -8.01 21.07
N VAL A 81 -3.80 -7.00 21.86
CA VAL A 81 -2.77 -6.02 21.49
C VAL A 81 -1.49 -6.38 22.22
N ARG A 82 -0.40 -6.56 21.48
CA ARG A 82 0.94 -6.78 22.04
C ARG A 82 1.84 -5.62 21.64
N VAL A 83 2.49 -5.02 22.63
CA VAL A 83 3.51 -4.00 22.39
C VAL A 83 4.87 -4.67 22.27
N VAL A 84 5.63 -4.29 21.24
CA VAL A 84 6.98 -4.76 20.96
C VAL A 84 7.90 -3.56 20.88
N SER A 85 9.08 -3.68 21.49
CA SER A 85 10.13 -2.66 21.44
C SER A 85 11.49 -3.32 21.47
N TRP A 86 12.42 -2.85 20.63
CA TRP A 86 13.82 -3.32 20.62
C TRP A 86 14.78 -2.40 21.37
N GLY A 87 14.37 -1.17 21.69
CA GLY A 87 15.26 -0.19 22.30
C GLY A 87 16.43 0.15 21.39
N LEU A 88 16.16 0.33 20.10
CA LEU A 88 17.18 0.69 19.11
C LEU A 88 17.75 2.06 19.45
N THR A 89 19.07 2.12 19.58
CA THR A 89 19.83 3.34 19.86
C THR A 89 20.31 4.01 18.56
N PRO A 90 20.70 5.30 18.59
CA PRO A 90 21.17 6.00 17.39
C PRO A 90 22.44 5.41 16.74
N ASP A 91 23.27 4.72 17.51
CA ASP A 91 24.44 3.98 17.02
C ASP A 91 24.10 2.58 16.48
N GLY A 92 22.82 2.22 16.45
CA GLY A 92 22.33 0.96 15.87
C GLY A 92 22.43 -0.25 16.79
N THR A 93 22.66 -0.03 18.09
CA THR A 93 22.69 -1.08 19.12
C THR A 93 21.33 -1.22 19.81
N PHE A 94 21.19 -2.21 20.70
CA PHE A 94 19.94 -2.51 21.40
C PHE A 94 20.12 -2.35 22.91
N ASP A 95 19.26 -1.54 23.53
CA ASP A 95 19.22 -1.32 24.97
C ASP A 95 17.91 -1.87 25.56
N PRO A 96 17.97 -2.94 26.40
CA PRO A 96 16.78 -3.51 27.04
C PRO A 96 16.01 -2.54 27.95
N GLY A 97 16.71 -1.62 28.63
CA GLY A 97 16.09 -0.59 29.47
C GLY A 97 15.31 0.42 28.64
N LEU A 98 15.89 0.87 27.53
CA LEU A 98 15.21 1.72 26.56
C LEU A 98 14.01 1.00 25.92
N ALA A 99 14.17 -0.29 25.61
CA ALA A 99 13.11 -1.12 25.08
C ALA A 99 11.90 -1.14 26.02
N MET A 100 12.14 -1.44 27.31
CA MET A 100 11.12 -1.47 28.35
C MET A 100 10.44 -0.11 28.54
N GLN A 101 11.23 0.97 28.54
CA GLN A 101 10.72 2.34 28.67
C GLN A 101 9.78 2.70 27.50
N ARG A 102 10.20 2.44 26.25
CA ARG A 102 9.41 2.74 25.05
C ARG A 102 8.15 1.89 24.97
N ALA A 103 8.24 0.59 25.31
CA ALA A 103 7.10 -0.30 25.36
C ALA A 103 6.05 0.20 26.37
N ARG A 104 6.48 0.51 27.60
CA ARG A 104 5.60 1.05 28.64
C ARG A 104 4.92 2.34 28.22
N LYS A 105 5.67 3.26 27.60
CA LYS A 105 5.11 4.53 27.09
C LYS A 105 4.03 4.29 26.04
N LEU A 106 4.26 3.37 25.11
CA LEU A 106 3.26 3.03 24.09
C LEU A 106 2.04 2.35 24.71
N GLU A 107 2.22 1.44 25.67
CA GLU A 107 1.11 0.81 26.41
C GLU A 107 0.27 1.85 27.17
N GLU A 108 0.91 2.81 27.83
CA GLU A 108 0.23 3.90 28.54
C GLU A 108 -0.61 4.75 27.57
N ARG A 109 -0.05 5.11 26.41
CA ARG A 109 -0.76 5.85 25.35
C ARG A 109 -1.96 5.07 24.83
N LEU A 110 -1.76 3.80 24.46
CA LEU A 110 -2.84 2.94 23.97
C LEU A 110 -3.94 2.78 25.01
N ARG A 111 -3.60 2.66 26.29
CA ARG A 111 -4.58 2.58 27.38
C ARG A 111 -5.35 3.89 27.57
N SER A 112 -4.68 5.04 27.45
CA SER A 112 -5.36 6.34 27.53
C SER A 112 -6.30 6.59 26.35
N GLU A 113 -5.91 6.15 25.15
CA GLU A 113 -6.71 6.31 23.93
C GLU A 113 -7.85 5.28 23.84
N ALA A 114 -7.64 4.05 24.33
CA ALA A 114 -8.70 3.04 24.49
C ALA A 114 -9.71 3.36 25.61
N GLY A 115 -9.49 4.45 26.34
CA GLY A 115 -10.23 4.90 27.52
C GLY A 115 -11.51 5.69 27.27
N ALA A 116 -12.18 5.49 26.13
CA ALA A 116 -13.62 5.72 25.95
C ALA A 116 -14.26 4.42 25.43
N GLU A 117 -14.48 3.48 26.36
CA GLU A 117 -15.11 2.16 26.21
C GLU A 117 -14.34 0.97 25.56
N VAL A 118 -13.18 0.60 26.11
CA VAL A 118 -12.78 -0.83 26.11
C VAL A 118 -12.35 -1.23 27.52
N GLY A 119 -13.29 -1.81 28.27
CA GLY A 119 -13.03 -2.42 29.57
C GLY A 119 -12.18 -3.68 29.40
N ALA A 120 -11.08 -3.75 30.16
CA ALA A 120 -10.35 -4.99 30.38
C ALA A 120 -11.21 -5.90 31.26
N GLU A 121 -11.70 -7.01 30.72
CA GLU A 121 -12.26 -8.11 31.50
C GLU A 121 -11.35 -9.34 31.42
N VAL A 122 -10.86 -9.75 32.59
CA VAL A 122 -10.32 -11.08 32.85
C VAL A 122 -11.45 -11.85 33.53
N GLY A 123 -12.09 -12.77 32.83
CA GLY A 123 -13.12 -13.63 33.41
C GLY A 123 -14.08 -14.19 32.37
N ALA A 124 -14.26 -15.51 32.39
CA ALA A 124 -15.20 -16.21 31.53
C ALA A 124 -16.64 -15.82 31.90
N GLU A 125 -17.39 -15.22 30.96
CA GLU A 125 -18.80 -15.50 30.64
C GLU A 125 -19.29 -14.53 29.55
N GLY A 126 -20.01 -15.07 28.57
CA GLY A 126 -20.28 -14.43 27.28
C GLY A 126 -21.08 -13.13 27.39
N HIS A 127 -20.48 -12.04 26.96
CA HIS A 127 -21.17 -10.82 26.55
C HIS A 127 -20.87 -10.55 25.09
N THR A 128 -21.80 -10.96 24.22
CA THR A 128 -21.80 -10.61 22.80
C THR A 128 -22.06 -9.11 22.67
N ARG A 129 -21.01 -8.29 22.54
CA ARG A 129 -21.16 -6.95 21.96
C ARG A 129 -21.60 -7.14 20.51
N ARG A 130 -22.88 -6.87 20.24
CA ARG A 130 -23.50 -6.92 18.91
C ARG A 130 -22.70 -5.98 18.00
N ALA A 131 -22.15 -6.51 16.91
CA ALA A 131 -21.57 -5.68 15.86
C ALA A 131 -22.62 -4.63 15.44
N PRO A 132 -22.23 -3.35 15.24
CA PRO A 132 -23.16 -2.38 14.67
C PRO A 132 -23.66 -2.95 13.35
N GLU A 133 -24.98 -3.00 13.18
CA GLU A 133 -25.58 -3.59 11.98
C GLU A 133 -25.02 -2.92 10.73
N PRO A 134 -24.83 -3.67 9.62
CA PRO A 134 -24.41 -3.08 8.36
C PRO A 134 -25.42 -2.00 8.01
N ARG A 135 -25.02 -0.73 8.09
CA ARG A 135 -25.80 0.32 7.46
C ARG A 135 -25.79 0.01 5.98
N GLU A 136 -26.98 -0.01 5.40
CA GLU A 136 -27.20 -0.29 3.98
C GLU A 136 -26.12 0.43 3.16
N ARG A 137 -25.50 -0.31 2.22
CA ARG A 137 -24.64 0.29 1.19
C ARG A 137 -25.48 1.36 0.51
N GLY A 138 -25.30 2.62 0.91
CA GLY A 138 -25.85 3.75 0.19
C GLY A 138 -25.41 3.59 -1.25
N THR A 139 -26.36 3.58 -2.17
CA THR A 139 -26.10 3.56 -3.60
C THR A 139 -25.31 4.83 -3.92
N ALA A 140 -23.99 4.77 -3.91
CA ALA A 140 -23.11 5.81 -4.44
C ALA A 140 -23.15 5.75 -5.98
N ASN A 141 -24.35 5.91 -6.52
CA ASN A 141 -24.61 6.13 -7.95
C ASN A 141 -25.20 7.54 -8.17
N GLY A 142 -24.83 8.48 -7.30
CA GLY A 142 -24.92 9.90 -7.57
C GLY A 142 -23.51 10.45 -7.52
N ALA A 143 -23.09 11.21 -8.53
CA ALA A 143 -22.05 12.20 -8.34
C ALA A 143 -22.41 12.95 -7.04
N ALA A 144 -21.50 13.01 -6.08
CA ALA A 144 -21.72 13.80 -4.89
C ALA A 144 -21.82 15.26 -5.38
N ASP A 145 -23.05 15.75 -5.54
CA ASP A 145 -23.30 17.14 -5.94
C ASP A 145 -22.55 18.06 -4.96
N GLY A 146 -21.51 18.74 -5.47
CA GLY A 146 -20.75 19.74 -4.70
C GLY A 146 -19.32 19.39 -4.32
N VAL A 147 -18.72 18.31 -4.81
CA VAL A 147 -17.26 18.10 -4.69
C VAL A 147 -16.55 18.87 -5.82
N ASP A 148 -15.77 19.87 -5.44
CA ASP A 148 -14.88 20.60 -6.38
C ASP A 148 -13.67 19.70 -6.70
N GLU A 149 -13.87 18.82 -7.68
CA GLU A 149 -12.87 17.86 -8.14
C GLU A 149 -12.16 18.34 -9.41
N THR A 150 -10.83 18.20 -9.44
CA THR A 150 -10.02 18.40 -10.65
C THR A 150 -9.41 17.08 -11.10
N SER A 151 -9.72 16.65 -12.32
CA SER A 151 -9.12 15.48 -12.95
C SER A 151 -7.96 15.89 -13.85
N SER A 152 -6.82 15.19 -13.76
CA SER A 152 -5.68 15.38 -14.65
C SER A 152 -5.97 14.93 -16.09
N LEU A 153 -7.02 14.14 -16.31
CA LEU A 153 -7.39 13.57 -17.60
C LEU A 153 -8.82 13.97 -17.96
N THR A 154 -8.97 14.77 -19.03
CA THR A 154 -10.29 15.05 -19.63
C THR A 154 -10.72 13.86 -20.51
N PRO A 155 -12.02 13.72 -20.84
CA PRO A 155 -12.49 12.69 -21.77
C PRO A 155 -11.76 12.67 -23.11
N GLU A 156 -11.39 13.85 -23.63
CA GLU A 156 -10.65 14.00 -24.89
C GLU A 156 -9.22 13.50 -24.75
N HIS A 157 -8.53 13.84 -23.65
CA HIS A 157 -7.18 13.35 -23.37
C HIS A 157 -7.16 11.84 -23.13
N HIS A 158 -8.15 11.32 -22.39
CA HIS A 158 -8.33 9.88 -22.19
C HIS A 158 -8.48 9.16 -23.54
N THR A 159 -9.41 9.63 -24.37
CA THR A 159 -9.68 9.01 -25.69
C THR A 159 -8.43 9.04 -26.57
N ARG A 160 -7.66 10.14 -26.54
CA ARG A 160 -6.39 10.24 -27.27
C ARG A 160 -5.36 9.24 -26.74
N GLY A 161 -5.19 9.15 -25.42
CA GLY A 161 -4.28 8.18 -24.80
C GLY A 161 -4.61 6.74 -25.15
N VAL A 162 -5.90 6.37 -25.11
CA VAL A 162 -6.35 5.04 -25.52
C VAL A 162 -6.02 4.75 -27.00
N ARG A 163 -6.26 5.71 -27.91
CA ARG A 163 -5.92 5.54 -29.33
C ARG A 163 -4.42 5.32 -29.52
N GLN A 164 -3.59 6.10 -28.82
CA GLN A 164 -2.14 5.98 -28.87
C GLN A 164 -1.66 4.62 -28.35
N LEU A 165 -2.19 4.14 -27.22
CA LEU A 165 -1.88 2.81 -26.70
C LEU A 165 -2.26 1.71 -27.70
N LEU A 166 -3.41 1.82 -28.36
CA LEU A 166 -3.81 0.87 -29.40
C LEU A 166 -2.89 0.90 -30.63
N GLU A 167 -2.34 2.06 -30.98
CA GLU A 167 -1.34 2.18 -32.05
C GLU A 167 -0.04 1.44 -31.67
N PHE A 168 0.47 1.65 -30.46
CA PHE A 168 1.65 0.92 -29.98
C PHE A 168 1.42 -0.60 -29.91
N ILE A 169 0.24 -1.03 -29.48
CA ILE A 169 -0.13 -2.47 -29.46
C ILE A 169 -0.15 -3.04 -30.88
N ARG A 170 -0.73 -2.31 -31.85
CA ARG A 170 -0.77 -2.76 -33.26
C ARG A 170 0.60 -2.78 -33.92
N ALA A 171 1.48 -1.85 -33.55
CA ALA A 171 2.86 -1.82 -34.01
C ALA A 171 3.72 -2.94 -33.41
N GLY A 172 3.27 -3.55 -32.31
CA GLY A 172 4.01 -4.58 -31.59
C GLY A 172 5.02 -4.01 -30.58
N ASP A 173 4.91 -2.73 -30.23
CA ASP A 173 5.82 -2.06 -29.29
C ASP A 173 5.52 -2.45 -27.84
N ILE A 174 4.24 -2.65 -27.49
CA ILE A 174 3.79 -3.08 -26.17
C ILE A 174 2.68 -4.13 -26.29
N TYR A 175 2.59 -5.02 -25.30
CA TYR A 175 1.44 -5.92 -25.17
C TYR A 175 0.25 -5.27 -24.45
N GLN A 176 0.53 -4.40 -23.48
CA GLN A 176 -0.47 -3.71 -22.66
C GLN A 176 0.10 -2.36 -22.18
N GLY A 177 -0.77 -1.36 -22.05
CA GLY A 177 -0.48 -0.12 -21.33
C GLY A 177 -1.55 0.16 -20.26
N ASN A 178 -1.16 0.78 -19.15
CA ASN A 178 -2.09 1.22 -18.11
C ASN A 178 -2.22 2.75 -18.18
N LEU A 179 -3.42 3.24 -18.48
CA LEU A 179 -3.71 4.67 -18.49
C LEU A 179 -4.38 5.03 -17.17
N THR A 180 -3.76 5.92 -16.41
CA THR A 180 -4.25 6.36 -15.10
C THR A 180 -4.65 7.84 -15.15
N THR A 181 -5.54 8.24 -14.25
CA THR A 181 -5.90 9.64 -14.03
C THR A 181 -5.77 9.96 -12.55
N ARG A 182 -5.36 11.20 -12.24
CA ARG A 182 -5.35 11.74 -10.89
C ARG A 182 -6.60 12.59 -10.72
N VAL A 183 -7.37 12.31 -9.68
CA VAL A 183 -8.48 13.15 -9.24
C VAL A 183 -8.06 13.82 -7.94
N GLU A 184 -8.18 15.13 -7.88
CA GLU A 184 -7.82 15.93 -6.72
C GLU A 184 -9.09 16.64 -6.23
N THR A 185 -9.29 16.66 -4.91
CA THR A 185 -10.36 17.41 -4.27
C THR A 185 -9.84 17.99 -2.97
N ARG A 186 -10.46 19.07 -2.50
CA ARG A 186 -10.26 19.53 -1.12
C ARG A 186 -10.79 18.46 -0.17
N PHE A 187 -10.03 18.22 0.90
CA PHE A 187 -10.41 17.31 1.97
C PHE A 187 -10.32 18.07 3.29
N ASP A 188 -11.44 18.16 4.00
CA ASP A 188 -11.56 18.81 5.31
C ASP A 188 -12.09 17.79 6.32
N GLY A 189 -11.20 16.90 6.77
CA GLY A 189 -11.52 15.82 7.68
C GLY A 189 -10.26 15.17 8.26
N ASP A 190 -10.45 14.26 9.21
CA ASP A 190 -9.35 13.49 9.78
C ASP A 190 -8.94 12.34 8.82
N PRO A 191 -7.67 12.27 8.36
CA PRO A 191 -7.18 11.16 7.55
C PRO A 191 -7.33 9.79 8.22
N ALA A 192 -7.26 9.70 9.55
CA ALA A 192 -7.45 8.45 10.28
C ALA A 192 -8.91 7.96 10.18
N ASP A 193 -9.87 8.87 10.26
CA ASP A 193 -11.29 8.56 10.03
C ASP A 193 -11.53 8.10 8.59
N LEU A 194 -10.88 8.75 7.61
CA LEU A 194 -10.94 8.33 6.22
C LEU A 194 -10.40 6.91 6.05
N PHE A 195 -9.25 6.59 6.65
CA PHE A 195 -8.68 5.25 6.63
C PHE A 195 -9.60 4.20 7.26
N ALA A 196 -10.15 4.48 8.45
CA ALA A 196 -11.06 3.58 9.14
C ALA A 196 -12.33 3.29 8.30
N ARG A 197 -12.87 4.32 7.64
CA ARG A 197 -13.99 4.15 6.70
C ARG A 197 -13.60 3.34 5.48
N LEU A 198 -12.46 3.64 4.87
CA LEU A 198 -11.97 2.96 3.68
C LEU A 198 -11.77 1.46 3.91
N VAL A 199 -11.13 1.07 5.01
CA VAL A 199 -10.90 -0.34 5.32
C VAL A 199 -12.18 -1.08 5.70
N ARG A 200 -13.15 -0.41 6.31
CA ARG A 200 -14.46 -0.99 6.60
C ARG A 200 -15.24 -1.26 5.31
N ASP A 201 -15.26 -0.29 4.40
CA ASP A 201 -16.12 -0.34 3.21
C ASP A 201 -15.47 -1.13 2.05
N ASN A 202 -14.14 -1.06 1.93
CA ASN A 202 -13.32 -1.76 0.94
C ASN A 202 -12.17 -2.50 1.62
N PRO A 203 -12.43 -3.61 2.33
CA PRO A 203 -11.40 -4.34 3.04
C PRO A 203 -10.39 -4.96 2.06
N ALA A 204 -9.11 -4.69 2.27
CA ALA A 204 -8.03 -5.22 1.44
C ALA A 204 -6.87 -5.75 2.30
N PRO A 205 -6.16 -6.81 1.84
CA PRO A 205 -5.10 -7.47 2.60
C PRO A 205 -3.85 -6.60 2.82
N HIS A 206 -3.71 -5.50 2.05
CA HIS A 206 -2.56 -4.61 2.08
C HIS A 206 -2.97 -3.15 2.30
N ALA A 207 -4.03 -2.92 3.09
CA ALA A 207 -4.38 -1.59 3.54
C ALA A 207 -3.26 -0.97 4.39
N ALA A 208 -3.05 0.34 4.22
CA ALA A 208 -2.00 1.08 4.89
C ALA A 208 -2.43 2.52 5.19
N PHE A 209 -1.98 3.00 6.35
CA PHE A 209 -2.03 4.40 6.75
C PHE A 209 -0.61 4.85 7.03
N TRP A 210 -0.17 5.91 6.35
CA TRP A 210 1.19 6.44 6.47
C TRP A 210 1.12 7.95 6.70
N GLU A 211 1.51 8.39 7.87
CA GLU A 211 1.62 9.81 8.21
C GLU A 211 3.09 10.20 8.20
N ALA A 212 3.48 11.02 7.22
CA ALA A 212 4.79 11.64 7.12
C ALA A 212 4.70 13.14 7.41
N PRO A 213 5.82 13.82 7.70
CA PRO A 213 5.82 15.27 7.95
C PRO A 213 5.25 16.11 6.80
N GLU A 214 5.37 15.63 5.56
CA GLU A 214 4.95 16.38 4.35
C GLU A 214 3.60 15.90 3.77
N PHE A 215 3.16 14.69 4.10
CA PHE A 215 1.94 14.10 3.51
C PHE A 215 1.37 12.96 4.35
N THR A 216 0.09 12.68 4.15
CA THR A 216 -0.56 11.47 4.67
C THR A 216 -1.05 10.62 3.50
N ALA A 217 -0.69 9.35 3.47
CA ALA A 217 -1.19 8.38 2.52
C ALA A 217 -2.19 7.42 3.19
N VAL A 218 -3.36 7.30 2.57
CA VAL A 218 -4.44 6.40 2.96
C VAL A 218 -4.65 5.42 1.81
N SER A 219 -4.50 4.12 2.06
CA SER A 219 -4.55 3.10 1.01
C SER A 219 -5.32 1.86 1.43
N SER A 220 -6.06 1.28 0.49
CA SER A 220 -6.65 -0.05 0.59
C SER A 220 -6.22 -0.89 -0.60
N SER A 221 -4.95 -1.31 -0.61
CA SER A 221 -4.39 -2.05 -1.74
C SER A 221 -4.84 -3.52 -1.74
N PRO A 222 -5.42 -4.01 -2.85
CA PRO A 222 -5.81 -5.42 -2.98
C PRO A 222 -4.63 -6.33 -3.34
N GLU A 223 -3.54 -5.78 -3.88
CA GLU A 223 -2.51 -6.54 -4.57
C GLU A 223 -1.13 -6.37 -3.91
N ARG A 224 -0.41 -7.48 -3.83
CA ARG A 224 0.96 -7.52 -3.32
C ARG A 224 1.92 -7.40 -4.50
N LEU A 225 2.81 -6.42 -4.43
CA LEU A 225 3.97 -6.37 -5.34
C LEU A 225 4.89 -7.57 -5.09
N LEU A 226 5.57 -7.61 -3.94
CA LEU A 226 6.49 -8.68 -3.55
C LEU A 226 6.45 -8.95 -2.04
N ALA A 227 6.64 -10.20 -1.64
CA ALA A 227 6.97 -10.61 -0.29
C ALA A 227 8.25 -11.44 -0.28
N VAL A 228 9.24 -11.02 0.50
CA VAL A 228 10.55 -11.69 0.60
C VAL A 228 10.69 -12.29 2.00
N ARG A 229 10.97 -13.59 2.07
CA ARG A 229 11.22 -14.33 3.32
C ARG A 229 12.47 -15.20 3.16
N GLY A 230 13.58 -14.75 3.76
CA GLY A 230 14.88 -15.38 3.55
C GLY A 230 15.23 -15.39 2.06
N ARG A 231 15.35 -16.58 1.47
CA ARG A 231 15.63 -16.76 0.03
C ARG A 231 14.38 -16.91 -0.84
N ARG A 232 13.18 -16.90 -0.25
CA ARG A 232 11.92 -17.06 -0.97
C ARG A 232 11.34 -15.70 -1.31
N VAL A 233 11.04 -15.48 -2.59
CA VAL A 233 10.31 -14.32 -3.11
C VAL A 233 8.93 -14.81 -3.58
N GLU A 234 7.86 -14.09 -3.23
CA GLU A 234 6.49 -14.38 -3.66
C GLU A 234 5.85 -13.10 -4.22
N SER A 235 5.24 -13.20 -5.40
CA SER A 235 4.28 -12.22 -5.92
C SER A 235 2.95 -12.93 -6.21
N ARG A 236 1.85 -12.18 -6.23
CA ARG A 236 0.51 -12.70 -6.51
C ARG A 236 -0.22 -11.73 -7.44
N PRO A 237 0.19 -11.67 -8.72
CA PRO A 237 -0.40 -10.74 -9.66
C PRO A 237 -1.89 -11.07 -9.88
N ILE A 238 -2.70 -10.04 -10.05
CA ILE A 238 -4.16 -10.16 -10.24
C ILE A 238 -4.52 -9.65 -11.64
N LYS A 239 -5.23 -10.47 -12.42
CA LYS A 239 -5.86 -10.08 -13.69
C LYS A 239 -7.22 -10.73 -13.82
N GLY A 240 -8.12 -10.02 -14.48
CA GLY A 240 -9.53 -10.35 -14.57
C GLY A 240 -10.30 -9.92 -13.32
N THR A 241 -11.46 -9.29 -13.54
CA THR A 241 -12.31 -8.77 -12.48
C THR A 241 -13.76 -9.14 -12.78
N ALA A 242 -14.46 -9.68 -11.79
CA ALA A 242 -15.90 -9.92 -11.85
C ALA A 242 -16.58 -9.22 -10.67
N ALA A 243 -17.70 -8.55 -10.94
CA ALA A 243 -18.50 -7.94 -9.89
C ALA A 243 -19.12 -9.04 -9.01
N ARG A 244 -19.11 -8.81 -7.69
CA ARG A 244 -19.81 -9.68 -6.74
C ARG A 244 -21.32 -9.50 -6.84
N SER A 245 -22.08 -10.56 -6.58
CA SER A 245 -23.54 -10.51 -6.46
C SER A 245 -23.99 -11.02 -5.10
N ASP A 246 -25.02 -10.38 -4.53
CA ASP A 246 -25.69 -10.90 -3.33
C ASP A 246 -26.54 -12.15 -3.65
N ASP A 247 -26.83 -12.41 -4.93
CA ASP A 247 -27.42 -13.67 -5.41
C ASP A 247 -26.31 -14.72 -5.63
N ALA A 248 -26.34 -15.80 -4.86
CA ALA A 248 -25.31 -16.83 -4.88
C ALA A 248 -25.17 -17.57 -6.22
N ALA A 249 -26.25 -17.68 -7.00
CA ALA A 249 -26.19 -18.30 -8.32
C ALA A 249 -25.52 -17.38 -9.33
N ARG A 250 -25.89 -16.09 -9.33
CA ARG A 250 -25.27 -15.08 -10.20
C ARG A 250 -23.80 -14.83 -9.84
N ASP A 251 -23.46 -14.82 -8.55
CA ASP A 251 -22.06 -14.68 -8.09
C ASP A 251 -21.20 -15.85 -8.58
N ARG A 252 -21.76 -17.06 -8.55
CA ARG A 252 -21.08 -18.26 -9.07
C ARG A 252 -20.93 -18.21 -10.58
N GLU A 253 -21.98 -17.83 -11.30
CA GLU A 253 -21.96 -17.69 -12.76
C GLU A 253 -20.90 -16.66 -13.19
N ALA A 254 -20.83 -15.50 -12.53
CA ALA A 254 -19.82 -14.49 -12.80
C ALA A 254 -18.40 -15.02 -12.54
N ALA A 255 -18.20 -15.76 -11.45
CA ALA A 255 -16.92 -16.37 -11.13
C ALA A 255 -16.51 -17.47 -12.13
N GLU A 256 -17.46 -18.29 -12.58
CA GLU A 256 -17.23 -19.31 -13.62
C GLU A 256 -16.95 -18.67 -14.98
N GLY A 257 -17.67 -17.61 -15.34
CA GLY A 257 -17.44 -16.81 -16.54
C GLY A 257 -16.03 -16.20 -16.56
N LEU A 258 -15.59 -15.62 -15.44
CA LEU A 258 -14.23 -15.09 -15.31
C LEU A 258 -13.19 -16.20 -15.44
N ARG A 259 -13.40 -17.35 -14.79
CA ARG A 259 -12.49 -18.52 -14.90
C ARG A 259 -12.42 -19.08 -16.32
N GLY A 260 -13.52 -19.05 -17.07
CA GLY A 260 -13.60 -19.55 -18.44
C GLY A 260 -13.18 -18.54 -19.52
N SER A 261 -12.92 -17.28 -19.16
CA SER A 261 -12.56 -16.23 -20.10
C SER A 261 -11.15 -16.43 -20.66
N ALA A 262 -11.05 -16.79 -21.94
CA ALA A 262 -9.78 -16.92 -22.64
C ALA A 262 -8.95 -15.62 -22.64
N LYS A 263 -9.63 -14.46 -22.66
CA LYS A 263 -8.99 -13.14 -22.57
C LYS A 263 -8.32 -12.96 -21.21
N ASP A 264 -9.07 -13.14 -20.13
CA ASP A 264 -8.54 -12.92 -18.78
C ASP A 264 -7.45 -13.93 -18.42
N GLN A 265 -7.58 -15.18 -18.88
CA GLN A 265 -6.53 -16.19 -18.76
C GLN A 265 -5.24 -15.79 -19.50
N ALA A 266 -5.35 -15.25 -20.71
CA ALA A 266 -4.19 -14.79 -21.48
C ALA A 266 -3.51 -13.59 -20.82
N GLU A 267 -4.27 -12.60 -20.34
CA GLU A 267 -3.74 -11.45 -19.60
C GLU A 267 -3.06 -11.88 -18.29
N LEU A 268 -3.67 -12.83 -17.56
CA LEU A 268 -3.10 -13.37 -16.33
C LEU A 268 -1.80 -14.13 -16.60
N LEU A 269 -1.75 -14.93 -17.67
CA LEU A 269 -0.55 -15.66 -18.07
C LEU A 269 0.57 -14.68 -18.41
N MET A 270 0.28 -13.65 -19.20
CA MET A 270 1.25 -12.62 -19.59
C MET A 270 1.85 -11.91 -18.37
N ILE A 271 1.04 -11.45 -17.41
CA ILE A 271 1.60 -10.75 -16.24
C ILE A 271 2.38 -11.70 -15.33
N THR A 272 1.96 -12.96 -15.23
CA THR A 272 2.66 -13.96 -14.43
C THR A 272 4.02 -14.27 -15.05
N ASP A 273 4.09 -14.30 -16.39
CA ASP A 273 5.35 -14.44 -17.12
C ASP A 273 6.28 -13.23 -16.91
N LEU A 274 5.73 -12.01 -16.98
CA LEU A 274 6.48 -10.78 -16.71
C LEU A 274 7.09 -10.78 -15.30
N VAL A 275 6.29 -11.08 -14.28
CA VAL A 275 6.72 -11.06 -12.87
C VAL A 275 7.69 -12.21 -12.54
N ARG A 276 7.77 -13.24 -13.39
CA ARG A 276 8.73 -14.33 -13.25
C ARG A 276 10.14 -13.95 -13.73
N ASN A 277 10.25 -12.98 -14.64
CA ASN A 277 11.52 -12.51 -15.22
C ASN A 277 12.26 -11.57 -14.27
#